data_AF-B8ISI3-F1
#
_entry.id   AF-B8ISI3-F1
#
_cell.length_a   1.000
_cell.length_b   1.000
_cell.length_c   1.000
_cell.angle_alpha   90.00
_cell.angle_beta   90.00
_cell.angle_gamma   90.00
#
_symmetry.space_group_name_H-M   'P 1'
#
loop_
_entity.id
_entity.type
_entity.pdbx_description
1 polymer ?
#
loop_
_entity_poly.entity_id
_entity_poly.type
_entity_poly.pdbx_seq_one_letter_code
_entity_poly.pdbx_strand_id
1 'polypeptide(L)'
;MPIYLDDEWHAFLSDETRVKRVYRDEVLIGRVRRWQVSEPGELTREWYTAERCEGSLLVQIEGKQPDFEEALQRVVFYGVAH
;
A
#
# COMPACT_ATOMS: atom_id res chain seq x y z
N MET A 1 8.04 17.86 4.58
CA MET A 1 7.11 17.15 5.47
C MET A 1 7.56 15.71 5.54
N PRO A 2 7.93 15.19 6.73
CA PRO A 2 8.39 13.81 6.88
C PRO A 2 7.25 12.83 6.54
N ILE A 3 7.62 11.74 5.88
CA ILE A 3 6.74 10.60 5.61
C ILE A 3 7.10 9.50 6.60
N TYR A 4 6.09 8.95 7.25
CA TYR A 4 6.24 7.81 8.16
C TYR A 4 5.47 6.62 7.61
N LEU A 5 5.98 5.42 7.90
CA LEU A 5 5.31 4.18 7.58
C LEU A 5 5.14 3.38 8.87
N ASP A 6 4.15 2.50 8.91
CA ASP A 6 4.16 1.46 9.95
C ASP A 6 5.49 0.70 9.88
N ASP A 7 6.06 0.36 11.03
CA ASP A 7 7.29 -0.43 11.09
C ASP A 7 7.06 -1.83 10.51
N GLU A 8 5.90 -2.41 10.81
CA GLU A 8 5.52 -3.76 10.43
C GLU A 8 4.52 -3.82 9.28
N TRP A 9 4.43 -4.99 8.65
CA TRP A 9 3.38 -5.32 7.69
C TRP A 9 2.20 -5.95 8.43
N HIS A 10 1.02 -5.35 8.33
CA HIS A 10 -0.19 -5.84 8.99
C HIS A 10 -0.95 -6.80 8.08
N ALA A 11 -1.47 -7.90 8.65
CA ALA A 11 -2.40 -8.78 7.96
C ALA A 11 -3.66 -8.03 7.51
N PHE A 12 -4.10 -8.26 6.28
CA PHE A 12 -5.32 -7.64 5.76
C PHE A 12 -6.16 -8.68 5.05
N LEU A 13 -7.33 -9.03 5.60
CA LEU A 13 -8.34 -9.95 5.03
C LEU A 13 -7.91 -11.41 4.77
N SER A 14 -6.67 -11.68 4.37
CA SER A 14 -6.11 -13.01 4.14
C SER A 14 -4.59 -13.03 4.36
N ASP A 15 -3.99 -14.23 4.32
CA ASP A 15 -2.53 -14.40 4.40
C ASP A 15 -1.78 -13.91 3.16
N GLU A 16 -2.49 -13.83 2.05
CA GLU A 16 -1.98 -13.39 0.74
C GLU A 16 -1.86 -11.87 0.64
N THR A 17 -2.44 -11.13 1.60
CA THR A 17 -2.38 -9.67 1.62
C THR A 17 -1.84 -9.11 2.92
N ARG A 18 -0.90 -8.19 2.77
CA ARG A 18 -0.35 -7.38 3.86
C ARG A 18 -0.43 -5.91 3.53
N VAL A 19 -0.57 -5.06 4.53
CA VAL A 19 -0.62 -3.60 4.36
C VAL A 19 0.40 -2.90 5.25
N LYS A 20 0.92 -1.78 4.75
CA LYS A 20 1.76 -0.86 5.50
C LYS A 20 1.18 0.55 5.32
N ARG A 21 0.71 1.17 6.39
CA ARG A 21 0.11 2.50 6.33
C ARG A 21 1.19 3.55 6.12
N VAL A 22 0.80 4.65 5.49
CA VAL A 22 1.66 5.77 5.16
C VAL A 22 1.05 7.03 5.76
N TYR A 23 1.88 7.75 6.50
CA TYR A 23 1.51 8.94 7.24
C TYR A 23 2.34 10.14 6.76
N ARG A 24 1.73 11.31 6.79
CA ARG A 24 2.40 12.61 6.65
C ARG A 24 1.97 13.48 7.80
N ASP A 25 2.94 14.00 8.56
CA ASP A 25 2.67 14.84 9.74
C ASP A 25 1.64 14.19 10.69
N GLU A 26 1.84 12.89 10.99
CA GLU A 26 0.97 12.05 11.84
C GLU A 26 -0.44 11.77 11.29
N VAL A 27 -0.78 12.29 10.11
CA VAL A 27 -2.05 12.03 9.43
C VAL A 27 -1.90 10.86 8.46
N LEU A 28 -2.82 9.89 8.53
CA LEU A 28 -2.90 8.80 7.56
C LEU A 28 -3.29 9.37 6.19
N ILE A 29 -2.41 9.21 5.20
CA ILE A 29 -2.66 9.64 3.80
C ILE A 29 -2.96 8.47 2.87
N GLY A 30 -2.70 7.24 3.32
CA GLY A 30 -3.00 6.04 2.56
C GLY A 30 -2.25 4.83 3.07
N ARG A 31 -2.14 3.80 2.22
CA ARG A 31 -1.37 2.60 2.52
C ARG A 31 -0.82 1.96 1.26
N VAL A 32 0.29 1.27 1.42
CA VAL A 32 0.78 0.31 0.44
C VAL A 32 0.23 -1.06 0.80
N ARG A 33 -0.33 -1.77 -0.17
CA ARG A 33 -0.76 -3.16 -0.03
C ARG A 33 0.17 -4.05 -0.83
N ARG A 34 0.69 -5.08 -0.16
CA ARG A 34 1.46 -6.18 -0.74
C ARG A 34 0.53 -7.34 -1.01
N TRP A 35 0.60 -7.85 -2.23
CA TRP A 35 -0.09 -9.06 -2.67
C TRP A 35 0.94 -10.16 -2.87
N GLN A 36 0.61 -11.35 -2.39
CA GLN A 36 1.46 -12.52 -2.50
C GLN A 36 0.59 -13.71 -2.89
N VAL A 37 0.88 -14.32 -4.03
CA VAL A 37 0.25 -15.56 -4.47
C VAL A 37 1.32 -16.64 -4.52
N SER A 38 1.04 -17.77 -3.87
CA SER A 38 1.90 -18.96 -3.93
C SER A 38 1.10 -20.11 -4.53
N GLU A 39 1.45 -20.49 -5.75
CA GLU A 39 0.87 -21.66 -6.43
C GLU A 39 1.77 -22.88 -6.21
N PRO A 40 1.21 -24.07 -5.92
CA PRO A 40 2.01 -25.26 -5.67
C PRO A 40 2.86 -25.62 -6.90
N GLY A 41 4.19 -25.56 -6.76
CA GLY A 41 5.13 -25.87 -7.83
C GLY A 41 5.57 -24.67 -8.69
N GLU A 42 5.08 -23.47 -8.42
CA GLU A 42 5.55 -22.22 -9.04
C GLU A 42 6.31 -21.32 -8.05
N LEU A 43 7.02 -20.34 -8.59
CA LEU A 43 7.62 -19.27 -7.80
C LEU A 43 6.51 -18.37 -7.22
N THR A 44 6.59 -18.10 -5.92
CA THR A 44 5.75 -17.10 -5.25
C THR A 44 5.82 -15.78 -6.02
N ARG A 45 4.66 -15.27 -6.45
CA ARG A 45 4.54 -13.96 -7.09
C ARG A 45 4.18 -12.91 -6.05
N GLU A 46 4.90 -11.80 -6.07
CA GLU A 46 4.67 -10.65 -5.19
C GLU A 46 4.51 -9.39 -6.03
N TRP A 47 3.53 -8.56 -5.70
CA TRP A 47 3.36 -7.22 -6.29
C TRP A 47 2.71 -6.26 -5.32
N TYR A 48 2.82 -4.96 -5.60
CA TYR A 48 2.30 -3.91 -4.72
C TYR A 48 1.18 -3.11 -5.40
N THR A 49 0.29 -2.56 -4.57
CA THR A 49 -0.72 -1.59 -4.98
C THR A 49 -0.78 -0.46 -3.97
N ALA A 50 -1.12 0.75 -4.43
CA ALA A 50 -1.25 1.92 -3.57
C ALA A 50 -2.73 2.24 -3.33
N GLU A 51 -3.07 2.67 -2.12
CA GLU A 51 -4.40 3.14 -1.75
C GLU A 51 -4.27 4.51 -1.08
N ARG A 52 -5.14 5.47 -1.46
CA ARG A 52 -5.25 6.79 -0.84
C ARG A 52 -6.42 6.86 0.12
N CYS A 53 -6.31 7.73 1.12
CA CYS A 53 -7.44 8.11 1.94
C CYS A 53 -8.36 9.08 1.19
N GLU A 54 -9.63 8.74 1.09
CA GLU A 54 -10.70 9.60 0.58
C GLU A 54 -11.83 9.62 1.61
N GLY A 55 -11.82 10.63 2.49
CA GLY A 55 -12.67 10.65 3.68
C GLY A 55 -12.37 9.48 4.61
N SER A 56 -13.36 8.63 4.87
CA SER A 56 -13.22 7.41 5.67
C SER A 56 -12.86 6.16 4.83
N LEU A 57 -12.73 6.31 3.51
CA LEU A 57 -12.50 5.21 2.59
C LEU A 57 -11.03 5.15 2.15
N LEU A 58 -10.56 3.94 1.84
CA LEU A 58 -9.29 3.70 1.17
C LEU A 58 -9.59 3.30 -0.28
N VAL A 59 -9.20 4.17 -1.20
CA VAL A 59 -9.45 4.01 -2.64
C VAL A 59 -8.14 3.65 -3.34
N GLN A 60 -8.18 2.62 -4.19
CA GLN A 60 -7.00 2.19 -4.93
C GLN A 60 -6.55 3.28 -5.91
N ILE A 61 -5.25 3.59 -5.90
CA ILE A 61 -4.61 4.42 -6.90
C ILE A 61 -4.20 3.51 -8.05
N GLU A 62 -4.68 3.81 -9.25
CA GLU A 62 -4.39 3.00 -10.44
C GLU A 62 -2.89 2.93 -10.75
N GLY A 63 -2.50 1.83 -11.39
CA GLY A 63 -1.28 1.70 -12.14
C GLY A 63 -0.75 0.27 -12.15
N LYS A 64 0.14 0.00 -13.10
CA LYS A 64 0.52 -1.35 -13.49
C LYS A 64 1.54 -1.92 -12.50
N GLN A 65 1.06 -2.76 -11.55
CA GLN A 65 1.88 -3.60 -10.63
C GLN A 65 3.22 -2.97 -10.23
N PRO A 66 3.20 -1.80 -9.55
CA PRO A 66 4.42 -1.14 -9.11
C PRO A 66 5.21 -2.01 -8.13
N ASP A 67 6.50 -1.73 -8.02
CA ASP A 67 7.27 -2.16 -6.85
C ASP A 67 6.85 -1.38 -5.58
N PHE A 68 7.45 -1.70 -4.44
CA PHE A 68 7.12 -1.06 -3.18
C PHE A 68 7.38 0.45 -3.19
N GLU A 69 8.49 0.90 -3.76
CA GLU A 69 8.88 2.31 -3.76
C GLU A 69 7.96 3.12 -4.66
N GLU A 70 7.64 2.62 -5.85
CA GLU A 70 6.68 3.22 -6.76
C GLU A 70 5.27 3.31 -6.12
N ALA A 71 4.83 2.25 -5.43
CA ALA A 71 3.55 2.27 -4.72
C ALA A 71 3.56 3.30 -3.57
N LEU A 72 4.65 3.39 -2.81
CA LEU A 72 4.82 4.39 -1.76
C LEU A 72 4.78 5.81 -2.34
N GLN A 73 5.53 6.07 -3.42
CA GLN A 73 5.54 7.37 -4.09
C GLN A 73 4.14 7.76 -4.52
N ARG A 74 3.34 6.84 -5.08
CA ARG A 74 1.94 7.12 -5.43
C ARG A 74 1.10 7.52 -4.22
N VAL A 75 1.26 6.87 -3.06
CA VAL A 75 0.57 7.31 -1.83
C VAL A 75 1.05 8.71 -1.41
N VAL A 76 2.34 9.00 -1.52
CA VAL A 76 2.90 10.32 -1.17
C VAL A 76 2.37 11.42 -2.10
N PHE A 77 2.24 11.14 -3.41
CA PHE A 77 1.77 12.13 -4.40
C PHE A 77 0.25 12.29 -4.44
N TYR A 78 -0.50 11.20 -4.27
CA TYR A 78 -1.95 11.17 -4.49
C TYR A 78 -2.77 10.86 -3.22
N GLY A 79 -2.12 10.65 -2.07
CA GLY A 79 -2.75 10.32 -0.78
C GLY A 79 -3.46 11.50 -0.11
N VAL A 80 -3.22 12.72 -0.58
CA VAL A 80 -3.92 13.90 -0.09
C VAL A 80 -5.05 14.19 -1.08
N ALA A 81 -6.29 13.88 -0.71
CA ALA A 81 -7.43 14.48 -1.39
C ALA A 81 -7.33 16.00 -1.20
N HIS A 82 -7.23 16.75 -2.31
CA HIS A 82 -7.46 18.19 -2.30
C HIS A 82 -8.94 18.48 -2.02
#